data_AF-A0A7V9HIP6-F1
#
_entry.id   AF-A0A7V9HIP6-F1
#
_cell.length_a   1.000
_cell.length_b   1.000
_cell.length_c   1.000
_cell.angle_alpha   90.00
_cell.angle_beta   90.00
_cell.angle_gamma   90.00
#
_symmetry.space_group_name_H-M   'P 1'
#
loop_
_entity.id
_entity.type
_entity.pdbx_description
1 polymer ?
#
loop_
_entity_poly.entity_id
_entity_poly.type
_entity_poly.pdbx_seq_one_letter_code
_entity_poly.pdbx_strand_id
1 'polypeptide(L)' 'MASISIEQTRNEGRRRLRPGPLILTIVLAIGAGIMVLPFVYMISTSFKSTREVFVVPLQWIPELLRWDNYTT' A
#
# COMPACT_ATOMS: atom_id res chain seq x y z
N MET A 1 19.36 52.63 25.54
CA MET A 1 18.77 51.39 26.09
C MET A 1 18.01 50.71 24.96
N ALA A 2 18.51 49.54 24.57
CA ALA A 2 18.13 48.64 23.47
C ALA A 2 16.91 49.01 22.60
N SER A 3 17.18 49.41 21.36
CA SER A 3 16.30 49.20 20.23
C SER A 3 16.08 47.69 20.07
N ILE A 4 14.92 47.20 20.48
CA ILE A 4 14.47 45.84 20.18
C ILE A 4 14.16 45.81 18.69
N SER A 5 15.15 45.42 17.88
CA SER A 5 14.98 45.07 16.48
C SER A 5 14.15 43.79 16.41
N ILE A 6 12.83 43.91 16.35
CA ILE A 6 11.95 42.86 15.82
C ILE A 6 12.17 42.82 14.29
N GLU A 7 13.37 42.46 13.86
CA GLU A 7 13.62 42.10 12.47
C GLU A 7 13.54 40.58 12.32
N GLN A 8 12.50 40.19 11.58
CA GLN A 8 12.63 39.21 10.52
C GLN A 8 12.97 37.77 10.92
N THR A 9 12.00 37.03 11.45
CA THR A 9 11.99 35.57 11.36
C THR A 9 10.61 35.01 11.02
N ARG A 10 9.99 35.53 9.95
CA ARG A 10 8.92 34.79 9.27
C ARG A 10 9.20 34.69 7.79
N ASN A 11 10.34 34.08 7.47
CA ASN A 11 10.56 33.54 6.15
C ASN A 11 9.76 32.22 6.04
N GLU A 12 8.45 32.32 5.90
CA GLU A 12 7.64 31.22 5.38
C GLU A 12 7.93 31.09 3.90
N GLY A 13 9.12 30.55 3.61
CA GLY A 13 9.53 30.17 2.27
C GLY A 13 8.45 29.25 1.73
N ARG A 14 7.66 29.78 0.77
CA ARG A 14 6.69 29.01 -0.01
C ARG A 14 7.42 27.76 -0.49
N ARG A 15 7.13 26.62 0.15
CA ARG A 15 7.68 25.32 -0.25
C ARG A 15 7.16 25.08 -1.66
N ARG A 16 7.94 25.48 -2.66
CA ARG A 16 7.66 25.16 -4.06
C ARG A 16 7.48 23.64 -4.08
N LEU A 17 6.28 23.18 -4.44
CA LEU A 17 5.98 21.77 -4.57
C LEU A 17 6.92 21.23 -5.64
N ARG A 18 8.03 20.62 -5.21
CA ARG A 18 8.96 19.96 -6.13
C ARG A 18 8.20 18.72 -6.63
N PRO A 19 8.01 18.54 -7.94
CA PRO A 19 7.29 17.38 -8.47
C PRO A 19 8.08 16.07 -8.31
N GLY A 20 9.39 16.14 -8.06
CA GLY A 20 10.23 14.96 -7.81
C GLY A 20 9.73 14.04 -6.68
N PRO A 21 9.43 14.59 -5.48
CA PRO A 21 8.78 13.85 -4.41
C PRO A 21 7.50 13.12 -4.81
N LEU A 22 6.64 13.72 -5.65
CA LEU A 22 5.36 13.11 -6.04
C LEU A 22 5.57 11.85 -6.87
N ILE A 23 6.47 11.90 -7.86
CA ILE A 23 6.79 10.75 -8.71
C ILE A 23 7.36 9.62 -7.86
N LEU A 24 8.29 9.93 -6.94
CA LEU A 24 8.86 8.93 -6.04
C LEU A 24 7.78 8.30 -5.14
N THR A 25 6.87 9.10 -4.58
CA THR A 25 5.76 8.59 -3.79
C THR A 25 4.85 7.65 -4.59
N ILE A 26 4.54 7.97 -5.84
CA ILE A 26 3.72 7.10 -6.71
C ILE A 26 4.43 5.78 -6.98
N VAL A 27 5.72 5.83 -7.33
CA VAL A 27 6.53 4.62 -7.58
C VAL A 27 6.60 3.74 -6.33
N LEU A 28 6.85 4.33 -5.16
CA LEU A 28 6.88 3.62 -3.89
C LEU A 28 5.51 3.04 -3.53
N ALA A 29 4.41 3.75 -3.81
CA ALA A 29 3.07 3.26 -3.57
C ALA A 29 2.72 2.05 -4.46
N ILE A 30 3.13 2.08 -5.74
CA ILE A 30 2.98 0.92 -6.64
C ILE A 30 3.80 -0.27 -6.15
N GLY A 31 5.07 -0.03 -5.77
CA GLY A 31 5.92 -1.08 -5.20
C GLY A 31 5.33 -1.70 -3.94
N ALA A 32 4.79 -0.87 -3.05
CA ALA A 32 4.08 -1.32 -1.85
C ALA A 32 2.83 -2.15 -2.21
N GLY A 33 2.05 -1.72 -3.20
CA GLY A 33 0.89 -2.48 -3.68
C GLY A 33 1.27 -3.87 -4.22
N ILE A 34 2.36 -3.97 -4.98
CA ILE A 34 2.88 -5.24 -5.50
C ILE A 34 3.31 -6.17 -4.35
N MET A 35 3.95 -5.62 -3.31
CA MET A 35 4.37 -6.39 -2.12
C MET A 35 3.18 -6.95 -1.33
N VAL A 36 1.99 -6.36 -1.44
CA VAL A 36 0.77 -6.84 -0.79
C VAL A 36 0.12 -8.01 -1.56
N LEU A 37 0.35 -8.14 -2.87
CA LEU A 37 -0.22 -9.21 -3.71
C LEU A 37 -0.02 -10.64 -3.14
N PRO A 38 1.18 -11.07 -2.70
CA PRO A 38 1.35 -12.41 -2.14
C PRO A 38 0.50 -12.66 -0.89
N PHE A 39 0.27 -11.64 -0.06
CA PHE A 39 -0.58 -11.75 1.13
C PHE A 39 -2.05 -11.87 0.75
N VAL A 40 -2.51 -11.08 -0.24
CA VAL A 40 -3.88 -11.19 -0.78
C VAL A 40 -4.11 -12.56 -1.39
N TYR A 41 -3.11 -13.09 -2.12
CA TYR A 41 -3.17 -14.44 -2.65
C TYR A 41 -3.27 -15.48 -1.54
N MET A 42 -2.49 -15.34 -0.47
CA MET A 42 -2.54 -16.25 0.69
C MET A 42 -3.94 -16.29 1.34
N ILE A 43 -4.55 -15.12 1.55
CA ILE A 43 -5.92 -15.03 2.08
C ILE A 43 -6.91 -15.67 1.10
N SER A 44 -6.77 -15.43 -0.20
CA SER A 44 -7.61 -16.09 -1.20
C SER A 44 -7.47 -17.62 -1.15
N THR A 45 -6.25 -18.14 -1.04
CA THR A 45 -5.99 -19.59 -0.96
C THR A 45 -6.50 -20.23 0.32
N SER A 46 -6.60 -19.49 1.43
CA SER A 46 -7.15 -20.05 2.67
C SER A 46 -8.66 -20.30 2.59
N PHE A 47 -9.35 -19.69 1.62
CA PHE A 47 -10.77 -19.97 1.32
C PHE A 47 -10.96 -20.96 0.15
N LYS A 48 -9.89 -21.39 -0.53
CA LYS A 48 -9.94 -22.38 -1.62
C LYS A 48 -9.94 -23.80 -1.08
N SER A 49 -10.49 -24.72 -1.86
CA SER A 49 -10.28 -26.16 -1.66
C SER A 49 -8.92 -26.62 -2.16
N THR A 50 -8.44 -27.77 -1.65
CA THR A 50 -7.16 -28.36 -2.08
C THR A 50 -7.07 -28.53 -3.60
N ARG A 51 -8.17 -28.87 -4.29
CA ARG A 51 -8.17 -29.02 -5.75
C ARG A 51 -8.01 -27.69 -6.49
N GLU A 52 -8.64 -26.62 -6.01
CA GLU A 52 -8.59 -25.30 -6.65
C GLU A 52 -7.20 -24.64 -6.53
N VAL A 53 -6.43 -24.97 -5.48
CA VAL A 53 -5.05 -24.48 -5.32
C VAL A 53 -4.11 -25.08 -6.38
N PHE A 54 -4.38 -26.30 -6.85
CA PHE A 54 -3.57 -27.00 -7.85
C PHE A 54 -4.14 -26.92 -9.28
N VAL A 55 -5.20 -26.13 -9.51
CA VAL A 55 -5.79 -26.00 -10.84
C VAL A 55 -4.94 -25.09 -11.73
N VAL A 56 -4.89 -25.42 -13.03
CA VAL A 56 -4.27 -24.60 -14.06
C VAL A 56 -5.40 -24.12 -14.99
N PRO A 57 -5.59 -22.81 -15.20
CA PRO A 57 -4.75 -21.68 -14.77
C PRO A 57 -4.91 -21.32 -13.28
N LEU A 58 -3.91 -20.63 -12.73
CA LEU A 58 -3.93 -20.15 -11.34
C LEU A 58 -5.09 -19.17 -11.13
N GLN A 59 -6.14 -19.59 -10.41
CA GLN A 59 -7.26 -18.73 -10.09
C GLN A 59 -6.91 -17.83 -8.90
N TRP A 60 -7.10 -16.52 -9.01
CA TRP A 60 -6.82 -15.57 -7.91
C TRP A 60 -8.00 -15.42 -6.95
N ILE A 61 -9.21 -15.72 -7.41
CA ILE A 61 -10.46 -15.62 -6.64
C ILE A 61 -11.07 -17.03 -6.63
N PRO A 62 -11.44 -17.59 -5.46
CA PRO A 62 -12.11 -18.89 -5.40
C PRO A 62 -13.48 -18.85 -6.09
N GLU A 63 -13.88 -19.94 -6.75
CA GLU A 63 -15.26 -20.08 -7.26
C GLU A 63 -16.28 -20.21 -6.12
N LEU A 64 -15.90 -20.95 -5.06
CA LEU A 64 -16.70 -21.10 -3.86
C LEU A 64 -15.89 -20.65 -2.63
N LEU A 65 -16.39 -19.65 -1.90
CA LEU A 65 -15.83 -19.23 -0.62
C LEU A 65 -16.12 -20.30 0.43
N ARG A 66 -15.10 -21.09 0.79
CA ARG A 66 -15.24 -22.15 1.80
C ARG A 66 -14.86 -21.63 3.18
N TRP A 67 -15.88 -21.33 3.98
CA TRP A 67 -15.73 -20.99 5.39
C TRP A 67 -15.39 -22.21 6.25
N ASP A 68 -15.64 -23.41 5.74
CA ASP A 68 -15.38 -24.69 6.41
C ASP A 68 -13.90 -24.84 6.84
N ASN A 69 -12.97 -24.18 6.15
CA ASN A 69 -11.55 -24.14 6.54
C ASN A 69 -11.31 -23.44 7.89
N TYR A 70 -12.32 -22.75 8.43
CA TYR A 70 -12.27 -22.02 9.70
C TYR A 70 -13.29 -22.53 10.73
N THR A 71 -14.16 -23.46 10.36
CA THR A 71 -15.13 -24.06 11.31
C THR A 71 -14.45 -25.20 12.05
N THR A 72 -14.34 -25.10 13.38
CA THR A 72 -13.88 -26.18 14.27
C THR A 72 -15.02 -27.13 14.60
#